data_AF-A0A944TYE3-F1
#
_entry.id   AF-A0A944TYE3-F1
#
_cell.length_a   1.000
_cell.length_b   1.000
_cell.length_c   1.000
_cell.angle_alpha   90.00
_cell.angle_beta   90.00
_cell.angle_gamma   90.00
#
_symmetry.space_group_name_H-M   'P 1'
#
loop_
_entity.id
_entity.type
_entity.pdbx_description
1 polymer ?
#
loop_
_entity_poly.entity_id
_entity_poly.type
_entity_poly.pdbx_seq_one_letter_code
_entity_poly.pdbx_strand_id
1 'polypeptide(L)'
;MTEKDLQSAKSGQEEMVSFEAIFSSIGDLDDAQKAQVSAIEDILDNYIELDDFELATTDMGFEVVIEGQLPISTDSTNSSAYFLHISQSDILKDYSLVQLKTGDSFNKMSTEMNAINFMLSPDAFHPTTIKLRGEGLEVIAIAAENNGDAYLMWKGTVNGRESFKYDGGIFDKTGAGLFFK
;
A
#
# COMPACT_ATOMS: atom_id res chain seq x y z
N MET A 1 -0.34 -8.57 -5.88
CA MET A 1 -1.43 -8.56 -6.88
C MET A 1 -1.02 -9.30 -8.13
N THR A 2 -2.00 -9.84 -8.87
CA THR A 2 -1.83 -10.52 -10.15
C THR A 2 -2.45 -9.73 -11.31
N GLU A 3 -2.06 -10.08 -12.53
CA GLU A 3 -2.71 -9.60 -13.75
C GLU A 3 -4.23 -9.84 -13.73
N LYS A 4 -4.67 -10.99 -13.22
CA LYS A 4 -6.08 -11.31 -13.12
C LYS A 4 -6.81 -10.34 -12.19
N ASP A 5 -6.23 -10.02 -11.03
CA ASP A 5 -6.82 -9.09 -10.05
C ASP A 5 -7.03 -7.72 -10.73
N LEU A 6 -6.05 -7.23 -11.49
CA LEU A 6 -6.15 -5.95 -12.19
C LEU A 6 -7.22 -5.95 -13.28
N GLN A 7 -7.27 -6.99 -14.12
CA GLN A 7 -8.24 -7.07 -15.22
C GLN A 7 -9.67 -7.30 -14.70
N SER A 8 -9.81 -8.07 -13.62
CA SER A 8 -11.08 -8.32 -12.93
C SER A 8 -11.62 -7.05 -12.28
N ALA A 9 -10.79 -6.35 -11.50
CA ALA A 9 -11.17 -5.07 -10.89
C ALA A 9 -11.51 -4.00 -11.93
N LYS A 10 -10.77 -3.94 -13.04
CA LYS A 10 -11.09 -3.06 -14.18
C LYS A 10 -12.44 -3.38 -14.82
N SER A 11 -12.88 -4.65 -14.75
CA SER A 11 -14.20 -5.09 -15.22
C SER A 11 -15.32 -4.83 -14.21
N GLY A 12 -15.01 -4.20 -13.08
CA GLY A 12 -15.96 -3.82 -12.03
C GLY A 12 -16.21 -4.91 -10.97
N GLN A 13 -15.39 -5.96 -10.94
CA GLN A 13 -15.44 -6.95 -9.86
C GLN A 13 -14.72 -6.42 -8.62
N GLU A 14 -15.21 -6.79 -7.43
CA GLU A 14 -14.50 -6.51 -6.18
C GLU A 14 -13.31 -7.46 -6.07
N GLU A 15 -12.12 -6.90 -5.98
CA GLU A 15 -10.87 -7.65 -5.79
C GLU A 15 -10.15 -7.10 -4.57
N MET A 16 -9.62 -8.01 -3.76
CA MET A 16 -8.80 -7.69 -2.60
C MET A 16 -7.39 -8.17 -2.86
N VAL A 17 -6.40 -7.39 -2.44
CA VAL A 17 -5.00 -7.79 -2.55
C VAL A 17 -4.29 -7.67 -1.22
N SER A 18 -3.45 -8.66 -0.95
CA SER A 18 -2.65 -8.65 0.27
C SER A 18 -1.64 -7.50 0.27
N PHE A 19 -1.45 -6.94 1.46
CA PHE A 19 -0.37 -6.03 1.79
C PHE A 19 0.35 -6.52 3.05
N GLU A 20 1.58 -6.04 3.19
CA GLU A 20 2.42 -6.24 4.37
C GLU A 20 3.02 -4.86 4.66
N ALA A 21 2.88 -4.39 5.90
CA ALA A 21 3.46 -3.15 6.37
C ALA A 21 4.31 -3.44 7.61
N ILE A 22 5.48 -2.81 7.67
CA ILE A 22 6.42 -2.99 8.78
C ILE A 22 6.65 -1.62 9.40
N PHE A 23 6.42 -1.54 10.71
CA PHE A 23 6.74 -0.40 11.53
C PHE A 23 7.79 -0.80 12.56
N SER A 24 8.86 -0.02 12.69
CA SER A 24 9.90 -0.28 13.69
C SER A 24 10.13 0.97 14.53
N SER A 25 10.27 0.79 15.85
CA SER A 25 10.60 1.85 16.79
C SER A 25 11.80 1.49 17.63
N ILE A 26 12.60 2.51 17.95
CA ILE A 26 13.75 2.39 18.86
C ILE A 26 13.27 2.59 20.31
N GLY A 27 13.82 1.81 21.22
CA GLY A 27 13.55 1.91 22.66
C GLY A 27 12.69 0.78 23.19
N ASP A 28 12.73 0.61 24.51
CA ASP A 28 12.13 -0.54 25.19
C ASP A 28 10.60 -0.54 25.09
N LEU A 29 10.04 -1.69 24.72
CA LEU A 29 8.61 -1.97 24.71
C LEU A 29 8.07 -2.14 26.15
N ASP A 30 7.81 -1.01 26.81
CA ASP A 30 7.18 -0.97 28.13
C ASP A 30 5.65 -1.21 28.07
N ASP A 31 5.01 -1.33 29.24
CA ASP A 31 3.58 -1.61 29.32
C ASP A 31 2.71 -0.49 28.73
N ALA A 32 3.19 0.76 28.74
CA ALA A 32 2.48 1.88 28.15
C ALA A 32 2.53 1.81 26.61
N GLN A 33 3.70 1.48 26.04
CA GLN A 33 3.86 1.28 24.60
C GLN A 33 3.06 0.07 24.10
N LYS A 34 3.02 -1.04 24.85
CA LYS A 34 2.17 -2.20 24.51
C LYS A 34 0.70 -1.81 24.47
N ALA A 35 0.23 -1.01 25.43
CA ALA A 35 -1.14 -0.53 25.45
C ALA A 35 -1.44 0.38 24.24
N GLN A 36 -0.48 1.22 23.83
CA GLN A 36 -0.62 2.05 22.62
C GLN A 36 -0.68 1.21 21.34
N VAL A 37 0.21 0.21 21.21
CA VAL A 37 0.25 -0.69 20.04
C VAL A 37 -1.05 -1.49 19.93
N SER A 38 -1.55 -2.05 21.04
CA SER A 38 -2.83 -2.76 21.07
C SER A 38 -4.01 -1.85 20.70
N ALA A 39 -4.01 -0.59 21.16
CA ALA A 39 -5.06 0.35 20.78
C ALA A 39 -4.99 0.77 19.30
N ILE A 40 -3.80 0.72 18.67
CA ILE A 40 -3.64 0.94 17.23
C ILE A 40 -4.16 -0.24 16.43
N GLU A 41 -3.86 -1.47 16.86
CA GLU A 41 -4.41 -2.70 16.29
C GLU A 41 -5.95 -2.65 16.28
N ASP A 42 -6.57 -2.31 17.41
CA ASP A 42 -8.04 -2.14 17.52
C ASP A 42 -8.59 -1.09 16.53
N ILE A 43 -7.88 0.02 16.32
CA ILE A 43 -8.29 1.02 15.32
C ILE A 43 -8.16 0.46 13.92
N LEU A 44 -7.02 -0.17 13.59
CA LEU A 44 -6.80 -0.74 12.25
C LEU A 44 -7.89 -1.74 11.87
N ASP A 45 -8.29 -2.61 12.80
CA ASP A 45 -9.34 -3.64 12.59
C ASP A 45 -10.71 -3.03 12.23
N ASN A 46 -10.95 -1.77 12.61
CA ASN A 46 -12.18 -1.05 12.24
C ASN A 46 -12.14 -0.43 10.82
N TYR A 47 -10.97 -0.31 10.22
CA TYR A 47 -10.76 0.49 9.01
C TYR A 47 -10.08 -0.25 7.85
N ILE A 48 -9.41 -1.36 8.14
CA ILE A 48 -8.65 -2.19 7.20
C ILE A 48 -9.00 -3.65 7.47
N GLU A 49 -9.09 -4.46 6.43
CA GLU A 49 -9.21 -5.91 6.56
C GLU A 49 -7.86 -6.47 7.03
N LEU A 50 -7.71 -6.73 8.33
CA LEU A 50 -6.49 -7.29 8.91
C LEU A 50 -6.50 -8.81 8.83
N ASP A 51 -5.38 -9.37 8.35
CA ASP A 51 -5.12 -10.81 8.37
C ASP A 51 -4.25 -11.18 9.59
N ASP A 52 -3.26 -10.35 9.92
CA ASP A 52 -2.35 -10.56 11.06
C ASP A 52 -1.74 -9.26 11.59
N PHE A 53 -1.42 -9.25 12.88
CA PHE A 53 -0.75 -8.16 13.57
C PHE A 53 0.28 -8.72 14.56
N GLU A 54 1.55 -8.73 14.16
CA GLU A 54 2.63 -9.31 14.95
C GLU A 54 3.49 -8.24 15.61
N LEU A 55 3.61 -8.29 16.94
CA LEU A 55 4.53 -7.44 17.71
C LEU A 55 5.74 -8.25 18.18
N ALA A 56 6.93 -7.85 17.74
CA ALA A 56 8.19 -8.47 18.11
C ALA A 56 9.12 -7.47 18.82
N THR A 57 9.78 -7.91 19.89
CA THR A 57 10.89 -7.15 20.49
C THR A 57 12.18 -7.43 19.73
N THR A 58 12.95 -6.39 19.45
CA THR A 58 14.26 -6.46 18.79
C THR A 58 15.34 -5.96 19.74
N ASP A 59 16.61 -6.22 19.42
CA ASP A 59 17.75 -5.74 20.24
C ASP A 59 17.78 -4.21 20.39
N MET A 60 17.11 -3.46 19.50
CA MET A 60 17.11 -2.00 19.46
C MET A 60 15.76 -1.37 19.81
N GLY A 61 14.71 -2.18 20.00
CA GLY A 61 13.37 -1.72 20.37
C GLY A 61 12.30 -2.73 20.02
N PHE A 62 11.35 -2.35 19.16
CA PHE A 62 10.29 -3.26 18.72
C PHE A 62 9.91 -3.05 17.26
N GLU A 63 9.31 -4.07 16.68
CA GLU A 63 8.79 -4.11 15.34
C GLU A 63 7.35 -4.61 15.36
N VAL A 64 6.52 -4.01 14.52
CA VAL A 64 5.15 -4.42 14.24
C VAL A 64 5.05 -4.78 12.77
N VAL A 65 4.63 -6.00 12.49
CA VAL A 65 4.30 -6.47 11.14
C VAL A 65 2.79 -6.55 11.02
N ILE A 66 2.23 -5.87 10.03
CA ILE A 66 0.80 -5.80 9.77
C ILE A 66 0.56 -6.45 8.42
N GLU A 67 -0.20 -7.53 8.41
CA GLU A 67 -0.66 -8.18 7.19
C GLU A 67 -2.18 -8.00 7.05
N GLY A 68 -2.64 -7.83 5.83
CA GLY A 68 -4.05 -7.65 5.56
C GLY A 68 -4.34 -7.46 4.09
N GLN A 69 -5.52 -6.94 3.78
CA GLN A 69 -5.98 -6.78 2.42
C GLN A 69 -6.47 -5.36 2.12
N LEU A 70 -6.14 -4.89 0.91
CA LEU A 70 -6.64 -3.63 0.36
C LEU A 70 -7.55 -3.92 -0.83
N PRO A 71 -8.67 -3.20 -0.99
CA PRO A 71 -9.49 -3.31 -2.18
C PRO A 71 -8.79 -2.68 -3.39
N ILE A 72 -9.01 -3.28 -4.55
CA ILE A 72 -8.77 -2.66 -5.85
C ILE A 72 -10.11 -2.15 -6.37
N SER A 73 -10.19 -0.87 -6.75
CA SER A 73 -11.44 -0.26 -7.19
C SER A 73 -11.23 0.70 -8.35
N THR A 74 -12.23 0.76 -9.22
CA THR A 74 -12.36 1.83 -10.24
C THR A 74 -13.14 3.04 -9.73
N ASP A 75 -13.71 2.95 -8.53
CA ASP A 75 -14.41 4.05 -7.88
C ASP A 75 -13.41 4.99 -7.21
N SER A 76 -13.27 6.19 -7.75
CA SER A 76 -12.44 7.25 -7.17
C SER A 76 -12.92 7.76 -5.81
N THR A 77 -14.16 7.43 -5.43
CA THR A 77 -14.81 7.83 -4.17
C THR A 77 -14.88 6.69 -3.15
N ASN A 78 -14.09 5.64 -3.36
CA ASN A 78 -14.00 4.51 -2.43
C ASN A 78 -13.72 5.00 -0.99
N SER A 79 -14.48 4.47 -0.03
CA SER A 79 -14.46 4.92 1.36
C SER A 79 -13.40 4.24 2.22
N SER A 80 -12.72 3.19 1.74
CA SER A 80 -11.68 2.47 2.50
C SER A 80 -10.54 3.38 2.93
N ALA A 81 -9.86 3.05 4.03
CA ALA A 81 -8.71 3.83 4.49
C ALA A 81 -7.60 3.87 3.43
N TYR A 82 -7.26 2.71 2.88
CA TYR A 82 -6.38 2.60 1.73
C TYR A 82 -7.03 1.73 0.66
N PHE A 83 -6.75 2.04 -0.60
CA PHE A 83 -7.19 1.22 -1.73
C PHE A 83 -6.28 1.44 -2.94
N LEU A 84 -6.30 0.49 -3.87
CA LEU A 84 -5.66 0.64 -5.17
C LEU A 84 -6.69 1.11 -6.19
N HIS A 85 -6.55 2.35 -6.63
CA HIS A 85 -7.44 2.95 -7.61
C HIS A 85 -6.99 2.63 -9.03
N ILE A 86 -7.86 2.00 -9.82
CA ILE A 86 -7.69 1.80 -11.25
C ILE A 86 -8.44 2.90 -12.01
N SER A 87 -7.72 3.60 -12.88
CA SER A 87 -8.30 4.60 -13.79
C SER A 87 -7.76 4.44 -15.20
N GLN A 88 -8.48 4.96 -16.19
CA GLN A 88 -7.92 5.08 -17.53
C GLN A 88 -6.81 6.12 -17.53
N SER A 89 -5.69 5.85 -18.23
CA SER A 89 -4.64 6.85 -18.36
C SER A 89 -5.07 7.95 -19.34
N ASP A 90 -4.95 9.20 -18.90
CA ASP A 90 -5.20 10.39 -19.72
C ASP A 90 -4.02 10.74 -20.64
N ILE A 91 -2.85 10.14 -20.39
CA ILE A 91 -1.60 10.46 -21.10
C ILE A 91 -1.07 9.31 -21.97
N LEU A 92 -1.34 8.07 -21.59
CA LEU A 92 -0.87 6.87 -22.29
C LEU A 92 -2.08 6.13 -22.87
N LYS A 93 -2.23 6.22 -24.20
CA LYS A 93 -3.32 5.55 -24.90
C LYS A 93 -3.34 4.05 -24.60
N ASP A 94 -4.54 3.52 -24.34
CA ASP A 94 -4.82 2.11 -24.05
C ASP A 94 -4.25 1.58 -22.71
N TYR A 95 -3.51 2.41 -21.96
CA TYR A 95 -3.06 2.06 -20.60
C TYR A 95 -4.08 2.48 -19.54
N SER A 96 -4.16 1.69 -18.48
CA SER A 96 -4.78 2.06 -17.22
C SER A 96 -3.69 2.38 -16.19
N LEU A 97 -4.02 3.20 -15.20
CA LEU A 97 -3.17 3.53 -14.06
C LEU A 97 -3.75 2.81 -12.83
N VAL A 98 -2.93 2.02 -12.15
CA VAL A 98 -3.21 1.54 -10.79
C VAL A 98 -2.35 2.34 -9.81
N GLN A 99 -2.96 2.90 -8.78
CA GLN A 99 -2.29 3.79 -7.83
C GLN A 99 -2.83 3.59 -6.41
N LEU A 100 -1.94 3.55 -5.42
CA LEU A 100 -2.32 3.59 -4.00
C LEU A 100 -2.94 4.95 -3.69
N LYS A 101 -4.15 4.93 -3.13
CA LYS A 101 -4.90 6.10 -2.70
C LYS A 101 -5.48 5.90 -1.30
N THR A 102 -5.82 7.01 -0.68
CA THR A 102 -6.61 7.06 0.54
C THR A 102 -8.05 7.45 0.24
N GLY A 103 -8.99 6.85 0.96
CA GLY A 103 -10.41 7.18 0.89
C GLY A 103 -10.88 7.94 2.12
N ASP A 104 -12.19 8.15 2.23
CA ASP A 104 -12.80 8.96 3.31
C ASP A 104 -12.50 8.43 4.71
N SER A 105 -12.38 7.10 4.87
CA SER A 105 -12.11 6.49 6.19
C SER A 105 -10.67 6.72 6.65
N PHE A 106 -9.73 7.04 5.75
CA PHE A 106 -8.35 7.33 6.13
C PHE A 106 -8.27 8.48 7.13
N ASN A 107 -8.98 9.57 6.85
CA ASN A 107 -8.94 10.75 7.71
C ASN A 107 -9.47 10.44 9.11
N LYS A 108 -10.48 9.57 9.23
CA LYS A 108 -11.03 9.14 10.52
C LYS A 108 -10.02 8.26 11.26
N MET A 109 -9.52 7.22 10.60
CA MET A 109 -8.49 6.32 11.13
C MET A 109 -7.25 7.10 11.60
N SER A 110 -6.73 7.98 10.76
CA SER A 110 -5.57 8.83 11.08
C SER A 110 -5.86 9.75 12.25
N THR A 111 -7.06 10.32 12.37
CA THR A 111 -7.44 11.15 13.53
C THR A 111 -7.47 10.34 14.83
N GLU A 112 -8.04 9.15 14.81
CA GLU A 112 -8.11 8.26 15.98
C GLU A 112 -6.71 7.80 16.42
N MET A 113 -5.85 7.44 15.48
CA MET A 113 -4.46 7.06 15.78
C MET A 113 -3.64 8.23 16.32
N ASN A 114 -3.83 9.44 15.77
CA ASN A 114 -3.15 10.65 16.25
C ASN A 114 -3.52 10.98 17.69
N ALA A 115 -4.74 10.66 18.11
CA ALA A 115 -5.18 10.85 19.49
C ALA A 115 -4.49 9.91 20.48
N ILE A 116 -4.04 8.72 20.04
CA ILE A 116 -3.23 7.80 20.85
C ILE A 116 -1.78 8.29 20.87
N ASN A 117 -1.17 8.40 19.69
CA ASN A 117 0.21 8.79 19.53
C ASN A 117 0.45 9.32 18.11
N PHE A 118 0.75 10.62 17.99
CA PHE A 118 1.05 11.24 16.70
C PHE A 118 2.21 10.54 15.97
N MET A 119 3.19 9.98 16.71
CA MET A 119 4.35 9.31 16.13
C MET A 119 4.00 7.95 15.51
N LEU A 120 2.86 7.38 15.87
CA LEU A 120 2.37 6.09 15.38
C LEU A 120 1.23 6.25 14.37
N SER A 121 0.92 7.50 13.99
CA SER A 121 -0.13 7.78 13.04
C SER A 121 0.35 7.54 11.61
N PRO A 122 -0.48 6.93 10.76
CA PRO A 122 -0.04 6.53 9.45
C PRO A 122 -0.03 7.73 8.50
N ASP A 123 0.99 7.77 7.64
CA ASP A 123 1.03 8.71 6.52
C ASP A 123 0.03 8.29 5.44
N ALA A 124 -0.45 9.27 4.67
CA ALA A 124 -1.32 8.97 3.54
C ALA A 124 -0.61 8.09 2.50
N PHE A 125 0.70 8.26 2.34
CA PHE A 125 1.52 7.48 1.44
C PHE A 125 2.86 7.15 2.09
N HIS A 126 3.23 5.87 2.04
CA HIS A 126 4.47 5.34 2.58
C HIS A 126 5.35 4.80 1.45
N PRO A 127 6.66 4.60 1.70
CA PRO A 127 7.49 3.79 0.82
C PRO A 127 6.81 2.45 0.51
N THR A 128 6.55 2.19 -0.76
CA THR A 128 5.67 1.09 -1.20
C THR A 128 6.36 0.26 -2.26
N THR A 129 6.31 -1.06 -2.11
CA THR A 129 6.73 -2.00 -3.16
C THR A 129 5.52 -2.67 -3.78
N ILE A 130 5.24 -2.37 -5.05
CA ILE A 130 4.20 -3.06 -5.81
C ILE A 130 4.79 -4.36 -6.38
N LYS A 131 4.34 -5.50 -5.85
CA LYS A 131 4.66 -6.85 -6.34
C LYS A 131 3.57 -7.31 -7.30
N LEU A 132 3.94 -7.52 -8.57
CA LEU A 132 3.03 -7.86 -9.66
C LEU A 132 3.42 -9.19 -10.29
N ARG A 133 2.42 -10.06 -10.50
CA ARG A 133 2.59 -11.36 -11.16
C ARG A 133 1.68 -11.46 -12.39
N GLY A 134 2.20 -11.91 -13.53
CA GLY A 134 1.42 -12.00 -14.77
C GLY A 134 2.09 -12.85 -15.84
N GLU A 135 1.40 -13.03 -16.97
CA GLU A 135 1.87 -13.76 -18.14
C GLU A 135 1.53 -12.96 -19.41
N GLY A 136 2.18 -11.81 -19.58
CA GLY A 136 2.01 -10.96 -20.76
C GLY A 136 1.56 -9.52 -20.48
N LEU A 137 1.38 -9.15 -19.21
CA LEU A 137 0.94 -7.80 -18.81
C LEU A 137 2.01 -6.74 -19.15
N GLU A 138 1.69 -5.78 -20.01
CA GLU A 138 2.60 -4.68 -20.34
C GLU A 138 2.53 -3.59 -19.27
N VAL A 139 3.68 -3.20 -18.70
CA VAL A 139 3.76 -2.27 -17.57
C VAL A 139 4.72 -1.12 -17.87
N ILE A 140 4.36 0.07 -17.39
CA ILE A 140 5.25 1.24 -17.29
C ILE A 140 5.26 1.73 -15.85
N ALA A 141 6.45 1.75 -15.24
CA ALA A 141 6.69 2.30 -13.90
C ALA A 141 7.55 3.57 -14.02
N ILE A 142 7.24 4.60 -13.24
CA ILE A 142 7.94 5.90 -13.27
C ILE A 142 8.70 6.09 -11.97
N ALA A 143 9.94 6.58 -12.04
CA ALA A 143 10.82 6.85 -10.91
C ALA A 143 10.78 5.72 -9.86
N ALA A 144 10.97 4.50 -10.34
CA ALA A 144 10.88 3.28 -9.54
C ALA A 144 12.21 2.53 -9.58
N GLU A 145 12.49 1.80 -8.50
CA GLU A 145 13.51 0.76 -8.50
C GLU A 145 12.86 -0.58 -8.90
N ASN A 146 13.47 -1.30 -9.83
CA ASN A 146 13.07 -2.64 -10.22
C ASN A 146 14.28 -3.58 -10.08
N ASN A 147 14.14 -4.61 -9.24
CA ASN A 147 15.18 -5.60 -8.97
C ASN A 147 16.55 -4.99 -8.55
N GLY A 148 16.55 -3.87 -7.82
CA GLY A 148 17.75 -3.18 -7.33
C GLY A 148 18.29 -2.08 -8.25
N ASP A 149 17.80 -1.97 -9.49
CA ASP A 149 18.20 -0.95 -10.44
C ASP A 149 17.19 0.21 -10.45
N ALA A 150 17.69 1.45 -10.39
CA ALA A 150 16.85 2.64 -10.40
C ALA A 150 16.53 3.10 -11.84
N TYR A 151 15.25 3.35 -12.13
CA TYR A 151 14.78 3.79 -13.43
C TYR A 151 14.00 5.10 -13.32
N LEU A 152 14.34 6.09 -14.17
CA LEU A 152 13.45 7.24 -14.39
C LEU A 152 12.11 6.78 -14.98
N MET A 153 12.17 5.83 -15.92
CA MET A 153 11.03 5.15 -16.50
C MET A 153 11.46 3.73 -16.83
N TRP A 154 10.70 2.76 -16.34
CA TRP A 154 10.82 1.36 -16.71
C TRP A 154 9.62 1.00 -17.59
N LYS A 155 9.87 0.27 -18.68
CA LYS A 155 8.83 -0.29 -19.54
C LYS A 155 9.19 -1.73 -19.89
N GLY A 156 8.24 -2.63 -19.71
CA GLY A 156 8.46 -4.04 -20.01
C GLY A 156 7.16 -4.85 -19.95
N THR A 157 7.31 -6.16 -20.09
CA THR A 157 6.23 -7.13 -19.98
C THR A 157 6.48 -8.01 -18.77
N VAL A 158 5.49 -8.11 -17.88
CA VAL A 158 5.55 -8.99 -16.72
C VAL A 158 5.28 -10.43 -17.17
N ASN A 159 6.31 -11.27 -17.12
CA ASN A 159 6.25 -12.71 -17.41
C ASN A 159 6.84 -13.47 -16.23
N GLY A 160 6.00 -13.83 -15.25
CA GLY A 160 6.44 -14.26 -13.94
C GLY A 160 6.15 -13.19 -12.90
N ARG A 161 7.18 -12.66 -12.24
CA ARG A 161 7.04 -11.68 -11.15
C ARG A 161 7.97 -10.50 -11.34
N GLU A 162 7.42 -9.30 -11.17
CA GLU A 162 8.18 -8.05 -11.08
C GLU A 162 7.87 -7.34 -9.77
N SER A 163 8.84 -6.58 -9.26
CA SER A 163 8.68 -5.76 -8.06
C SER A 163 9.14 -4.33 -8.34
N PHE A 164 8.30 -3.35 -8.00
CA PHE A 164 8.57 -1.93 -8.21
C PHE A 164 8.52 -1.19 -6.89
N LYS A 165 9.66 -0.68 -6.43
CA LYS A 165 9.74 0.11 -5.20
C LYS A 165 9.63 1.61 -5.53
N TYR A 166 8.76 2.29 -4.80
CA TYR A 166 8.53 3.73 -4.82
C TYR A 166 8.81 4.28 -3.43
N ASP A 167 9.68 5.28 -3.32
CA ASP A 167 10.19 5.75 -2.04
C ASP A 167 10.54 7.23 -2.12
N GLY A 168 10.00 8.02 -1.19
CA GLY A 168 10.35 9.42 -0.99
C GLY A 168 9.83 10.41 -2.04
N GLY A 169 10.00 11.68 -1.71
CA GLY A 169 9.91 12.80 -2.65
C GLY A 169 8.49 13.05 -3.12
N ILE A 170 8.22 12.80 -4.41
CA ILE A 170 6.88 13.03 -4.96
C ILE A 170 5.90 11.90 -4.60
N PHE A 171 6.41 10.69 -4.32
CA PHE A 171 5.57 9.55 -3.98
C PHE A 171 4.90 9.67 -2.62
N ASP A 172 5.54 10.39 -1.69
CA ASP A 172 4.95 10.78 -0.39
C ASP A 172 3.71 11.69 -0.55
N LYS A 173 3.46 12.22 -1.76
CA LYS A 173 2.32 13.09 -2.09
C LYS A 173 1.33 12.48 -3.08
N THR A 174 1.81 11.61 -3.97
CA THR A 174 0.96 11.02 -5.01
C THR A 174 0.54 9.60 -4.72
N GLY A 175 1.26 8.89 -3.85
CA GLY A 175 1.18 7.44 -3.73
C GLY A 175 1.92 6.72 -4.85
N ALA A 176 2.29 5.47 -4.57
CA ALA A 176 2.90 4.57 -5.55
C ALA A 176 1.89 4.19 -6.64
N GLY A 177 2.35 4.10 -7.89
CA GLY A 177 1.50 3.69 -8.99
C GLY A 177 2.26 3.33 -10.26
N LEU A 178 1.61 2.53 -11.09
CA LEU A 178 2.14 2.08 -12.38
C LEU A 178 1.04 2.04 -13.44
N PHE A 179 1.45 2.16 -14.69
CA PHE A 179 0.56 1.96 -15.83
C PHE A 179 0.62 0.51 -16.29
N PHE A 180 -0.53 -0.04 -16.70
CA PHE A 180 -0.64 -1.39 -17.25
C PHE A 180 -1.63 -1.45 -18.41
N LYS A 181 -1.49 -2.46 -19.28
CA LYS A 181 -2.51 -2.84 -20.27
C LYS A 181 -2.53 -4.35 -20.49
#